data_AF-A0A7X7KXI6-F1
#
_entry.id   AF-A0A7X7KXI6-F1
#
_cell.length_a   1.000
_cell.length_b   1.000
_cell.length_c   1.000
_cell.angle_alpha   90.00
_cell.angle_beta   90.00
_cell.angle_gamma   90.00
#
_symmetry.space_group_name_H-M   'P 1'
#
loop_
_entity.id
_entity.type
_entity.pdbx_description
1 polymer ?
#
loop_
_entity_poly.entity_id
_entity_poly.type
_entity_poly.pdbx_seq_one_letter_code
_entity_poly.pdbx_strand_id
1 'polypeptide(L)'
;TVKRLKKGARGVMRHVTGKELSEGLCAFAIEEYGPMARFTLAAWGLHRTEDFGEVVFKLIEAGRLGKTENDRKEDFAGLFDLAAELSAPFAVEEPPPPMRPIHRPRPQ
;
A
#
# COMPACT_ATOMS: atom_id res chain seq x y z
N THR A 1 -19.76 10.33 6.19
CA THR A 1 -18.48 10.83 5.65
C THR A 1 -18.24 10.23 4.28
N VAL A 2 -18.75 10.87 3.21
CA VAL A 2 -18.65 10.42 1.79
C VAL A 2 -18.33 11.64 0.93
N LYS A 3 -17.30 12.40 1.31
CA LYS A 3 -16.92 13.64 0.63
C LYS A 3 -15.55 13.49 0.01
N ARG A 4 -15.47 12.82 -1.15
CA ARG A 4 -14.54 13.21 -2.24
C ARG A 4 -14.60 12.45 -3.58
N LEU A 5 -15.63 11.65 -3.88
CA LEU A 5 -15.72 10.94 -5.18
C LEU A 5 -16.57 11.62 -6.27
N LYS A 6 -16.76 12.95 -6.23
CA LYS A 6 -17.42 13.66 -7.34
C LYS A 6 -16.70 14.96 -7.69
N LYS A 7 -15.81 14.90 -8.69
CA LYS A 7 -15.82 15.86 -9.81
C LYS A 7 -14.93 15.42 -10.98
N GLY A 8 -15.55 15.09 -12.12
CA GLY A 8 -15.03 15.43 -13.45
C GLY A 8 -14.53 14.29 -14.34
N ALA A 9 -15.45 13.59 -15.03
CA ALA A 9 -15.46 13.45 -16.51
C ALA A 9 -16.38 12.30 -16.93
N ARG A 10 -17.49 12.63 -17.62
CA ARG A 10 -18.03 11.71 -18.63
C ARG A 10 -16.97 11.65 -19.74
N GLY A 11 -16.44 10.47 -20.03
CA GLY A 11 -15.58 10.22 -21.19
C GLY A 11 -14.09 10.28 -20.87
N VAL A 12 -13.59 9.24 -20.21
CA VAL A 12 -12.58 8.26 -20.67
C VAL A 12 -12.55 7.27 -19.50
N MET A 13 -12.82 5.98 -19.71
CA MET A 13 -12.44 4.98 -18.71
C MET A 13 -10.92 5.11 -18.56
N ARG A 14 -10.46 5.88 -17.57
CA ARG A 14 -9.04 5.89 -17.22
C ARG A 14 -8.73 4.49 -16.74
N HIS A 15 -8.04 3.72 -17.58
CA HIS A 15 -7.49 2.43 -17.16
C HIS A 15 -6.51 2.72 -16.03
N VAL A 16 -6.83 2.19 -14.86
CA VAL A 16 -5.94 2.20 -13.71
C VAL A 16 -5.23 0.86 -13.73
N THR A 17 -3.91 0.87 -13.74
CA THR A 17 -3.12 -0.35 -13.70
C THR A 17 -3.24 -1.04 -12.35
N GLY A 18 -2.96 -2.35 -12.28
CA GLY A 18 -2.95 -3.08 -11.00
C GLY A 18 -2.01 -2.46 -9.96
N LYS A 19 -0.88 -1.91 -10.42
CA LYS A 19 0.07 -1.16 -9.59
C LYS A 19 -0.53 0.12 -9.01
N GLU A 20 -1.08 0.99 -9.85
CA GLU A 20 -1.70 2.25 -9.38
C GLU A 20 -2.88 1.98 -8.45
N LEU A 21 -3.64 0.91 -8.70
CA LEU A 21 -4.75 0.53 -7.83
C LEU A 21 -4.25 0.04 -6.45
N SER A 22 -3.17 -0.73 -6.44
CA SER A 22 -2.55 -1.23 -5.19
C SER A 22 -1.90 -0.11 -4.39
N GLU A 23 -1.25 0.86 -5.06
CA GLU A 23 -0.71 2.07 -4.43
C GLU A 23 -1.84 2.93 -3.86
N GLY A 24 -2.95 3.07 -4.59
CA GLY A 24 -4.15 3.76 -4.14
C GLY A 24 -4.78 3.11 -2.90
N LEU A 25 -4.80 1.77 -2.83
CA LEU A 25 -5.22 1.04 -1.64
C LEU A 25 -4.34 1.38 -0.43
N CYS A 26 -3.02 1.38 -0.61
CA CYS A 26 -2.07 1.66 0.48
C CYS A 26 -2.25 3.09 1.00
N ALA A 27 -2.28 4.07 0.09
CA ALA A 27 -2.49 5.47 0.44
C ALA A 27 -3.81 5.67 1.20
N PHE A 28 -4.89 5.07 0.71
CA PHE A 28 -6.20 5.13 1.37
C PHE A 28 -6.18 4.47 2.75
N ALA A 29 -5.56 3.29 2.88
CA ALA A 29 -5.49 2.58 4.15
C ALA A 29 -4.66 3.34 5.19
N ILE A 30 -3.55 3.97 4.78
CA ILE A 30 -2.74 4.83 5.64
C ILE A 30 -3.53 6.07 6.08
N GLU A 31 -4.28 6.71 5.17
CA GLU A 31 -5.11 7.88 5.51
C GLU A 31 -6.21 7.54 6.51
N GLU A 32 -6.89 6.40 6.33
CA GLU A 32 -8.06 6.01 7.14
C GLU A 32 -7.66 5.35 8.48
N TYR A 33 -6.63 4.51 8.48
CA TYR A 33 -6.26 3.66 9.62
C TYR A 33 -4.90 3.98 10.24
N GLY A 34 -4.10 4.86 9.61
CA GLY A 34 -2.79 5.26 10.12
C GLY A 34 -1.86 4.07 10.36
N PRO A 35 -1.17 4.02 11.53
CA PRO A 35 -0.25 2.92 11.87
C PRO A 35 -0.90 1.53 11.91
N MET A 36 -2.23 1.47 12.05
CA MET A 36 -2.99 0.22 12.10
C MET A 36 -3.35 -0.33 10.72
N ALA A 37 -3.10 0.42 9.64
CA ALA A 37 -3.46 0.03 8.29
C ALA A 37 -2.99 -1.38 7.92
N ARG A 38 -1.74 -1.74 8.26
CA ARG A 38 -1.19 -3.08 8.01
C ARG A 38 -1.99 -4.19 8.69
N PHE A 39 -2.44 -3.96 9.92
CA PHE A 39 -3.14 -4.97 10.70
C PHE A 39 -4.60 -5.09 10.24
N THR A 40 -5.23 -3.96 9.88
CA THR A 40 -6.57 -3.94 9.32
C THR A 40 -6.63 -4.71 8.01
N LEU A 41 -5.71 -4.43 7.07
CA LEU A 41 -5.67 -5.14 5.79
C LEU A 41 -5.32 -6.62 5.96
N ALA A 42 -4.36 -6.96 6.85
CA ALA A 42 -4.06 -8.36 7.16
C ALA A 42 -5.25 -9.10 7.78
N ALA A 43 -6.07 -8.45 8.63
CA ALA A 43 -7.27 -9.05 9.20
C ALA A 43 -8.36 -9.34 8.14
N TRP A 44 -8.34 -8.61 7.01
CA TRP A 44 -9.18 -8.90 5.85
C TRP A 44 -8.58 -9.97 4.92
N GLY A 45 -7.40 -10.49 5.25
CA GLY A 45 -6.68 -11.48 4.46
C GLY A 45 -5.78 -10.91 3.37
N LEU A 46 -5.50 -9.60 3.39
CA LEU A 46 -4.62 -8.93 2.43
C LEU A 46 -3.20 -8.85 3.00
N HIS A 47 -2.36 -9.84 2.68
CA HIS A 47 -0.97 -9.89 3.13
C HIS A 47 0.00 -9.42 2.05
N ARG A 48 -0.37 -9.60 0.79
CA ARG A 48 0.43 -9.23 -0.38
C ARG A 48 -0.45 -8.58 -1.44
N THR A 49 0.21 -8.03 -2.46
CA THR A 49 -0.46 -7.35 -3.57
C THR A 49 -1.28 -8.33 -4.41
N GLU A 50 -0.89 -9.61 -4.50
CA GLU A 50 -1.66 -10.67 -5.17
C GLU A 50 -3.03 -10.90 -4.53
N ASP A 51 -3.10 -10.89 -3.20
CA ASP A 51 -4.33 -11.17 -2.46
C ASP A 51 -5.38 -10.08 -2.78
N PHE A 52 -4.90 -8.84 -2.95
CA PHE A 52 -5.76 -7.73 -3.39
C PHE A 52 -6.19 -7.90 -4.84
N GLY A 53 -5.28 -8.34 -5.73
CA GLY A 53 -5.61 -8.71 -7.10
C GLY A 53 -6.74 -9.75 -7.17
N GLU A 54 -6.73 -10.77 -6.30
CA GLU A 54 -7.83 -11.74 -6.24
C GLU A 54 -9.18 -11.09 -5.91
N VAL A 55 -9.20 -10.17 -4.95
CA VAL A 55 -10.43 -9.45 -4.55
C VAL A 55 -10.95 -8.61 -5.72
N VAL A 56 -10.06 -7.86 -6.39
CA VAL A 56 -10.41 -7.04 -7.55
C VAL A 56 -11.02 -7.90 -8.67
N PHE A 57 -10.42 -9.05 -8.96
CA PHE A 57 -10.94 -9.95 -9.99
C PHE A 57 -12.27 -10.59 -9.62
N LYS A 58 -12.47 -10.97 -8.36
CA LYS A 58 -13.79 -11.44 -7.88
C LYS A 58 -14.87 -10.37 -8.07
N LEU A 59 -14.52 -9.09 -7.89
CA LEU A 59 -15.45 -7.97 -8.12
C LEU A 59 -15.71 -7.71 -9.63
N ILE A 60 -14.72 -7.94 -10.49
CA ILE A 60 -14.88 -7.92 -11.94
C ILE A 60 -15.84 -9.03 -12.38
N GLU A 61 -15.62 -10.27 -11.92
CA GLU A 61 -16.46 -11.43 -12.22
C GLU A 61 -17.91 -11.22 -11.73
N ALA A 62 -18.10 -10.54 -10.60
CA ALA A 62 -19.40 -10.15 -10.08
C ALA A 62 -20.07 -8.97 -10.83
N GLY A 63 -19.43 -8.44 -11.88
CA GLY A 63 -19.93 -7.33 -12.70
C GLY A 63 -19.94 -5.98 -11.99
N ARG A 64 -19.15 -5.82 -10.91
CA ARG A 64 -19.08 -4.58 -10.11
C ARG A 64 -17.95 -3.65 -10.55
N LEU A 65 -16.93 -4.20 -11.20
CA LEU A 65 -15.82 -3.45 -11.80
C LEU A 65 -15.76 -3.73 -13.30
N GLY A 66 -15.42 -2.70 -14.07
CA GLY A 66 -15.11 -2.84 -15.49
C GLY A 66 -13.73 -3.46 -15.65
N LYS A 67 -13.60 -4.36 -16.61
CA LYS A 67 -12.35 -5.03 -16.99
C LYS A 67 -11.90 -4.54 -18.36
N THR A 68 -10.60 -4.48 -18.58
CA THR A 68 -9.99 -4.42 -19.91
C THR A 68 -9.56 -5.80 -20.39
N GLU A 69 -9.44 -6.02 -21.69
CA GLU A 69 -9.03 -7.34 -22.21
C GLU A 69 -7.62 -7.77 -21.74
N ASN A 70 -6.78 -6.81 -21.33
CA ASN A 70 -5.42 -7.05 -20.90
C ASN A 70 -5.25 -7.22 -19.39
N ASP A 71 -6.25 -6.87 -18.56
CA ASP A 71 -6.11 -6.98 -17.11
C ASP A 71 -5.96 -8.43 -16.68
N ARG A 72 -4.89 -8.68 -15.94
CA ARG A 72 -4.47 -10.00 -15.46
C ARG A 72 -4.28 -9.98 -13.95
N LYS A 73 -4.57 -11.11 -13.28
CA LYS A 73 -4.33 -11.24 -11.82
C LYS A 73 -2.84 -11.08 -11.54
N GLU A 74 -2.03 -11.51 -12.50
CA GLU A 74 -0.58 -11.41 -12.50
C GLU A 74 -0.08 -9.96 -12.49
N ASP A 75 -0.89 -8.98 -12.90
CA ASP A 75 -0.53 -7.56 -12.83
C ASP A 75 -0.46 -7.04 -11.38
N PHE A 76 -0.95 -7.83 -10.44
CA PHE A 76 -0.87 -7.57 -9.00
C PHE A 76 0.24 -8.37 -8.32
N ALA A 77 0.96 -9.23 -9.05
CA ALA A 77 1.97 -10.09 -8.48
C ALA A 77 3.33 -9.41 -8.35
N GLY A 78 3.94 -9.53 -7.17
CA GLY A 78 5.29 -9.07 -6.88
C GLY A 78 5.49 -7.57 -7.05
N LEU A 79 4.43 -6.76 -6.95
CA LEU A 79 4.52 -5.31 -7.17
C LEU A 79 5.41 -4.63 -6.12
N PHE A 80 5.14 -4.91 -4.86
CA PHE A 80 5.88 -4.42 -3.69
C PHE A 80 5.44 -5.20 -2.42
N ASP A 81 6.20 -5.02 -1.34
CA ASP A 81 5.82 -5.55 -0.02
C ASP A 81 4.75 -4.65 0.60
N LEU A 82 3.52 -5.18 0.64
CA LEU A 82 2.35 -4.48 1.16
C LEU A 82 2.54 -4.09 2.64
N ALA A 83 3.14 -4.95 3.46
CA ALA A 83 3.32 -4.69 4.88
C ALA A 83 4.39 -3.60 5.12
N ALA A 84 5.45 -3.60 4.31
CA ALA A 84 6.49 -2.58 4.35
C ALA A 84 5.93 -1.21 3.96
N GLU A 85 5.18 -1.12 2.84
CA GLU A 85 4.61 0.13 2.34
C GLU A 85 3.66 0.78 3.36
N LEU A 86 2.82 -0.03 4.01
CA LEU A 86 1.89 0.44 5.04
C LEU A 86 2.59 0.87 6.34
N SER A 87 3.78 0.34 6.61
CA SER A 87 4.55 0.65 7.82
C SER A 87 5.55 1.79 7.63
N ALA A 88 6.03 2.00 6.39
CA ALA A 88 7.08 2.95 6.06
C ALA A 88 6.83 4.38 6.58
N PRO A 89 5.62 4.96 6.50
CA PRO A 89 5.35 6.32 7.01
C PRO A 89 5.49 6.45 8.54
N PHE A 90 5.54 5.33 9.25
CA PHE A 90 5.56 5.28 10.72
C PHE A 90 6.85 4.65 11.26
N ALA A 91 7.80 4.30 10.39
CA ALA A 91 9.10 3.79 10.81
C ALA A 91 9.86 4.90 11.54
N VAL A 92 10.29 4.63 12.77
CA VAL A 92 11.16 5.54 13.52
C VAL A 92 12.59 5.29 13.06
N GLU A 93 13.25 6.33 12.56
CA GLU A 93 14.70 6.26 12.34
C GLU A 93 15.38 6.06 13.70
N GLU A 94 16.09 4.95 13.86
CA GLU A 94 16.88 4.74 15.07
C GLU A 94 17.92 5.87 15.17
N PRO A 95 18.01 6.59 16.31
CA PRO A 95 19.07 7.56 16.49
C PRO A 95 20.41 6.84 16.38
N PRO A 96 21.45 7.50 15.81
CA PRO A 96 22.75 6.88 15.64
C PRO A 96 23.22 6.31 16.99
N PRO A 97 23.85 5.12 17.00
CA PRO A 97 24.28 4.49 18.23
C PRO A 97 25.12 5.47 19.04
N PRO A 98 24.97 5.52 20.37
CA PRO A 98 25.72 6.46 21.19
C PRO A 98 27.21 6.29 20.89
N MET A 99 27.85 7.37 20.43
CA MET A 99 29.29 7.39 20.17
C MET A 99 29.98 6.91 21.45
N ARG A 100 30.69 5.78 21.36
CA ARG A 100 31.48 5.29 22.49
C ARG A 100 32.41 6.42 22.92
N PRO A 101 32.44 6.79 24.22
CA PRO A 101 33.34 7.83 24.68
C PRO A 101 34.76 7.44 24.25
N ILE A 102 35.39 8.31 23.45
CA ILE A 102 36.77 8.14 23.04
C ILE A 102 37.59 8.13 24.33
N HIS A 103 38.08 6.96 24.73
CA HIS A 103 38.94 6.83 25.89
C HIS A 103 40.27 7.50 25.56
N ARG A 104 40.39 8.78 25.91
CA ARG A 104 41.63 9.53 25.72
C ARG A 104 42.63 8.97 26.75
N PRO A 105 43.77 8.39 26.32
CA PRO A 105 44.74 7.86 27.25
C PRO A 105 45.27 9.00 28.13
N ARG A 106 45.47 8.69 29.42
CA ARG A 106 46.00 9.64 30.40
C ARG A 106 47.44 10.02 29.99
N PRO A 107 47.80 11.31 29.92
CA PRO A 107 49.19 11.71 29.71
C PRO A 107 50.06 11.27 30.90
N GLN A 108 51.26 10.77 30.61
CA GLN A 108 52.31 10.36 31.55
C GLN A 108 52.98 11.59 32.17
#